data_AF-K6D7H5-F1
#
_entry.id   AF-K6D7H5-F1
#
_cell.length_a   1.000
_cell.length_b   1.000
_cell.length_c   1.000
_cell.angle_alpha   90.00
_cell.angle_beta   90.00
_cell.angle_gamma   90.00
#
_symmetry.space_group_name_H-M   'P 1'
#
loop_
_entity.id
_entity.type
_entity.pdbx_description
1 polymer ?
#
loop_
_entity_poly.entity_id
_entity_poly.type
_entity_poly.pdbx_seq_one_letter_code
_entity_poly.pdbx_strand_id
1 'polypeptide(L)' 'MNTINSLAELEKQIDELRKSMIDIGTKKGLAHSDTVKISTELDKKLNIYRKMVSH' A
#
# COMPACT_ATOMS: atom_id res chain seq x y z
N MET A 1 -20.25 -0.08 -6.39
CA MET A 1 -18.78 0.01 -6.18
C MET A 1 -18.38 1.46 -6.34
N ASN A 2 -17.85 2.10 -5.28
CA ASN A 2 -17.51 3.54 -5.30
C ASN A 2 -16.32 3.83 -6.23
N THR A 3 -16.64 4.46 -7.35
CA THR A 3 -16.10 5.71 -7.93
C THR A 3 -14.62 6.09 -7.68
N ILE A 4 -13.89 6.27 -8.79
CA ILE A 4 -12.74 7.19 -9.03
C ILE A 4 -11.88 7.51 -7.79
N ASN A 5 -10.77 6.78 -7.62
CA ASN A 5 -9.75 7.15 -6.63
C ASN A 5 -8.92 8.32 -7.19
N SER A 6 -9.06 9.50 -6.61
CA SER A 6 -8.15 10.62 -6.89
C SER A 6 -6.70 10.25 -6.52
N LEU A 7 -5.73 10.92 -7.14
CA LEU A 7 -4.31 10.70 -6.84
C LEU A 7 -4.03 10.82 -5.32
N ALA A 8 -4.64 11.81 -4.67
CA ALA A 8 -4.51 12.08 -3.24
C ALA A 8 -5.05 10.93 -2.35
N GLU A 9 -6.16 10.31 -2.73
CA GLU A 9 -6.68 9.14 -1.99
C GLU A 9 -5.77 7.94 -2.12
N LEU A 10 -5.17 7.75 -3.30
CA LEU A 10 -4.23 6.68 -3.53
C LEU A 10 -2.93 6.88 -2.73
N GLU A 11 -2.43 8.12 -2.66
CA GLU A 11 -1.30 8.50 -1.81
C GLU A 11 -1.60 8.23 -0.33
N LYS A 12 -2.79 8.61 0.14
CA LYS A 12 -3.23 8.34 1.51
C LYS A 12 -3.24 6.84 1.81
N GLN A 13 -3.80 6.02 0.92
CA GLN A 13 -3.82 4.57 1.08
C GLN A 13 -2.41 3.96 1.09
N ILE A 14 -1.51 4.46 0.23
CA ILE A 14 -0.10 4.05 0.21
C ILE A 14 0.58 4.35 1.55
N ASP A 15 0.35 5.53 2.12
CA ASP A 15 0.95 5.92 3.39
C ASP A 15 0.38 5.15 4.58
N GLU A 16 -0.92 4.86 4.59
CA GLU A 16 -1.55 3.99 5.59
C GLU A 16 -0.99 2.56 5.54
N LEU A 17 -0.81 2.00 4.33
CA LEU A 17 -0.22 0.68 4.14
C LEU A 17 1.25 0.63 4.55
N ARG A 18 2.04 1.67 4.25
CA ARG A 18 3.44 1.79 4.70
C ARG A 18 3.55 1.76 6.22
N LYS A 19 2.73 2.55 6.92
CA LYS A 19 2.70 2.58 8.40
C LYS A 19 2.35 1.21 8.96
N SER A 20 1.34 0.55 8.36
CA SER A 20 0.90 -0.78 8.78
C SER A 20 1.97 -1.85 8.54
N MET A 21 2.67 -1.80 7.41
CA MET A 21 3.77 -2.72 7.09
C MET A 21 4.93 -2.57 8.08
N ILE A 22 5.29 -1.34 8.46
CA ILE A 22 6.33 -1.09 9.47
C ILE A 22 5.88 -1.66 10.82
N ASP A 23 4.67 -1.31 11.28
CA ASP A 23 4.17 -1.77 12.58
C ASP A 23 4.12 -3.31 12.67
N ILE A 24 3.58 -3.97 11.64
CA ILE A 24 3.47 -5.43 11.62
C ILE A 24 4.83 -6.09 11.38
N GLY A 25 5.68 -5.51 10.54
CA GLY A 25 7.04 -5.99 10.31
C GLY A 25 7.90 -5.91 11.58
N THR A 26 7.73 -4.86 12.38
CA THR A 26 8.39 -4.71 13.69
C THR A 26 7.82 -5.67 14.73
N LYS A 27 6.50 -5.88 14.76
CA LYS A 27 5.84 -6.76 15.76
C LYS A 27 5.95 -8.24 15.47
N LYS A 28 5.86 -8.65 14.20
CA LYS A 28 5.73 -10.05 13.77
C LYS A 28 6.89 -10.54 12.91
N GLY A 29 7.73 -9.63 12.42
CA GLY A 29 8.84 -9.94 11.51
C GLY A 29 8.46 -9.73 10.04
N LEU A 30 9.47 -9.47 9.21
CA LEU A 30 9.29 -9.16 7.78
C LEU A 30 8.81 -10.36 6.95
N ALA A 31 9.16 -11.58 7.37
CA ALA A 31 8.73 -12.81 6.71
C ALA A 31 7.37 -13.33 7.21
N HIS A 32 6.75 -12.67 8.18
CA HIS A 32 5.44 -13.07 8.66
C HIS A 32 4.39 -12.89 7.55
N SER A 33 3.45 -13.83 7.45
CA SER A 33 2.44 -13.87 6.39
C SER A 33 1.64 -12.56 6.29
N ASP A 34 1.31 -11.94 7.42
CA ASP A 34 0.63 -10.63 7.45
C ASP A 34 1.48 -9.49 6.87
N THR A 35 2.79 -9.46 7.14
CA THR A 35 3.71 -8.47 6.58
C THR A 35 3.81 -8.64 5.06
N VAL A 36 3.88 -9.89 4.58
CA VAL A 36 3.91 -10.22 3.15
C VAL A 36 2.59 -9.85 2.44
N LYS A 37 1.45 -10.07 3.10
CA LYS A 37 0.13 -9.66 2.55
C LYS A 37 0.07 -8.15 2.35
N ILE A 38 0.47 -7.39 3.36
CA ILE A 38 0.44 -5.92 3.29
C ILE A 38 1.47 -5.39 2.29
N SER A 39 2.67 -5.98 2.20
CA SER A 39 3.65 -5.58 1.18
C SER A 39 3.11 -5.81 -0.24
N THR A 40 2.42 -6.94 -0.46
CA THR A 40 1.78 -7.26 -1.74
C THR A 40 0.67 -6.27 -2.08
N GLU A 41 -0.11 -5.83 -1.09
CA GLU A 41 -1.14 -4.81 -1.31
C GLU A 41 -0.55 -3.44 -1.60
N LEU A 42 0.50 -3.05 -0.86
CA LEU A 42 1.25 -1.82 -1.08
C LEU A 42 1.82 -1.76 -2.50
N ASP A 43 2.41 -2.85 -3.00
CA ASP A 43 2.92 -2.94 -4.37
C ASP A 43 1.84 -2.71 -5.43
N LYS A 44 0.63 -3.26 -5.22
CA LYS A 44 -0.50 -3.03 -6.14
C LYS A 44 -0.88 -1.55 -6.19
N LYS A 45 -0.95 -0.88 -5.04
CA LYS A 45 -1.30 0.54 -4.96
C LYS A 45 -0.21 1.42 -5.58
N LEU A 46 1.06 1.12 -5.31
CA LEU A 46 2.19 1.80 -5.94
C LEU A 46 2.18 1.63 -7.46
N ASN A 47 1.83 0.46 -7.98
CA ASN A 47 1.71 0.25 -9.41
C ASN A 47 0.57 1.07 -10.03
N ILE A 48 -0.57 1.18 -9.36
CA ILE A 48 -1.67 2.06 -9.81
C ILE A 48 -1.20 3.52 -9.81
N TYR A 49 -0.51 3.96 -8.76
CA TYR A 49 0.00 5.32 -8.65
C TYR A 49 0.97 5.64 -9.78
N ARG A 50 1.95 4.77 -10.01
CA ARG A 50 2.90 4.88 -11.12
C ARG A 50 2.20 5.02 -12.47
N LYS A 51 1.14 4.25 -12.72
CA LYS A 51 0.35 4.35 -13.95
C LYS A 51 -0.40 5.68 -14.06
N MET A 52 -0.85 6.26 -12.95
CA MET A 52 -1.56 7.54 -12.94
C MET A 52 -0.63 8.74 -13.12
N VAL A 53 0.59 8.70 -12.59
CA VAL A 53 1.57 9.81 -12.68
C VAL A 53 2.49 9.74 -13.89
N SER A 54 2.59 8.59 -14.55
CA SER A 54 3.45 8.40 -15.74
C SER A 54 2.76 8.83 -17.05
N HIS A 55 1.75 9.71 -16.98
CA HIS A 55 1.10 10.33 -18.13
C HIS A 55 1.54 11.78 -18.32
#